data_AF-A0A454CN52-F1
#
_entry.id   AF-A0A454CN52-F1
#
_cell.length_a   1.000
_cell.length_b   1.000
_cell.length_c   1.000
_cell.angle_alpha   90.00
_cell.angle_beta   90.00
_cell.angle_gamma   90.00
#
_symmetry.space_group_name_H-M   'P 1'
#
loop_
_entity.id
_entity.type
_entity.pdbx_description
1 polymer ?
#
loop_
_entity_poly.entity_id
_entity_poly.type
_entity_poly.pdbx_seq_one_letter_code
_entity_poly.pdbx_strand_id
1 'polypeptide(L)'
;MRNQQGAAALLVVSVLLVAALMMSLGSYKSLFYQIKRANNQIESRQEHWRAEGGLECVYSKTKLNKELPTNVNDCITAMGLDALTFSSGPSSLVTSTIGHRETKKTIKLPSSSGAGAIKSKSDLVINGSY
;
A
#
# COMPACT_ATOMS: atom_id res chain seq x y z
N MET A 1 56.73 33.50 -11.85
CA MET A 1 55.84 33.33 -10.67
C MET A 1 54.38 33.03 -11.02
N ARG A 2 53.83 33.51 -12.15
CA ARG A 2 52.42 33.30 -12.55
C ARG A 2 52.04 31.83 -12.85
N ASN A 3 52.96 31.02 -13.38
CA ASN A 3 52.72 29.60 -13.68
C ASN A 3 52.62 28.71 -12.43
N GLN A 4 53.30 29.07 -11.33
CA GLN A 4 53.22 28.32 -10.07
C GLN A 4 51.87 28.54 -9.36
N GLN A 5 51.27 29.72 -9.50
CA GLN A 5 49.93 30.00 -8.97
C GLN A 5 48.84 29.19 -9.69
N GLY A 6 48.95 29.02 -11.02
CA GLY A 6 48.02 28.16 -11.78
C GLY A 6 48.11 26.69 -11.39
N ALA A 7 49.32 26.17 -11.20
CA ALA A 7 49.54 24.79 -10.73
C ALA A 7 49.01 24.57 -9.31
N ALA A 8 49.23 25.53 -8.40
CA ALA A 8 48.70 25.46 -7.03
C ALA A 8 47.16 25.47 -7.00
N ALA A 9 46.51 26.30 -7.82
CA ALA A 9 45.05 26.35 -7.92
C ALA A 9 44.46 25.03 -8.43
N LEU A 10 45.07 24.41 -9.46
CA LEU A 10 44.63 23.11 -9.98
C LEU A 10 44.74 21.98 -8.94
N LEU A 11 45.82 21.97 -8.16
CA LEU A 11 45.98 21.00 -7.08
C LEU A 11 44.89 21.16 -6.01
N VAL A 12 44.61 22.40 -5.57
CA VAL A 12 43.55 22.66 -4.59
C VAL A 12 42.18 22.21 -5.12
N VAL A 13 41.83 22.55 -6.36
CA VAL A 13 40.56 22.14 -6.97
C VAL A 13 40.46 20.62 -7.10
N SER A 14 41.55 19.93 -7.47
CA SER A 14 41.56 18.47 -7.55
C SER A 14 41.29 17.80 -6.20
N VAL A 15 41.88 18.31 -5.12
CA VAL A 15 41.67 17.78 -3.76
C VAL A 15 40.23 18.03 -3.31
N LEU A 16 39.68 19.21 -3.58
CA LEU A 16 38.28 19.53 -3.29
C LEU A 16 37.31 18.62 -4.06
N LEU A 17 37.57 18.35 -5.34
CA LEU A 17 36.77 17.44 -6.16
C LEU A 17 36.81 16.00 -5.61
N VAL A 18 37.99 15.52 -5.21
CA VAL A 18 38.13 14.19 -4.61
C VAL A 18 37.37 14.09 -3.28
N ALA A 19 37.47 15.12 -2.42
CA ALA A 19 36.73 15.16 -1.16
C ALA A 19 35.21 15.17 -1.37
N ALA A 20 34.72 15.97 -2.32
CA ALA A 20 33.31 16.00 -2.69
C ALA A 20 32.82 14.65 -3.25
N LEU A 21 33.64 13.98 -4.07
CA LEU A 21 33.35 12.65 -4.60
C LEU A 21 33.26 11.61 -3.48
N MET A 22 34.20 11.61 -2.54
CA MET A 22 34.19 10.70 -1.39
C MET A 22 32.95 10.90 -0.51
N MET A 23 32.56 12.14 -0.22
CA MET A 23 31.32 12.43 0.52
C MET A 23 30.07 11.94 -0.23
N SER A 24 30.05 12.09 -1.56
CA SER A 24 28.94 11.64 -2.39
C SER A 24 28.81 10.11 -2.40
N LEU A 25 29.94 9.39 -2.55
CA LEU A 25 29.99 7.93 -2.51
C LEU A 25 29.65 7.37 -1.13
N GLY A 26 30.13 8.01 -0.05
CA GLY A 26 29.81 7.61 1.33
C GLY A 26 28.33 7.72 1.64
N SER A 27 27.66 8.75 1.12
CA SER A 27 26.23 8.99 1.31
C SER A 27 25.34 8.01 0.50
N TYR A 28 25.83 7.52 -0.64
CA TYR A 28 25.08 6.67 -1.56
C TYR A 28 24.57 5.37 -0.91
N LYS A 29 25.38 4.68 -0.09
CA LYS A 29 25.01 3.39 0.50
C LYS A 29 23.78 3.51 1.42
N SER A 30 23.73 4.57 2.23
CA SER A 30 22.61 4.82 3.14
C SER A 30 21.34 5.16 2.36
N LEU A 31 21.43 6.05 1.37
CA LEU A 31 20.29 6.43 0.54
C LEU A 31 19.75 5.25 -0.27
N PHE A 32 20.63 4.44 -0.85
CA PHE A 32 20.25 3.25 -1.59
C PHE A 32 19.49 2.23 -0.71
N TYR A 33 19.92 2.05 0.53
CA TYR A 33 19.21 1.18 1.48
C TYR A 33 17.82 1.72 1.82
N GLN A 34 17.71 3.03 2.07
CA GLN A 34 16.43 3.69 2.34
C GLN A 34 15.45 3.56 1.16
N ILE A 35 15.94 3.76 -0.07
CA ILE A 35 15.13 3.61 -1.29
C ILE A 35 14.60 2.18 -1.42
N LYS A 36 15.44 1.15 -1.19
CA LYS A 36 14.98 -0.24 -1.23
C LYS A 36 13.87 -0.51 -0.21
N ARG A 37 14.03 -0.01 1.02
CA ARG A 37 13.01 -0.17 2.06
C ARG A 37 11.71 0.54 1.68
N ALA A 38 11.80 1.75 1.12
CA ALA A 38 10.65 2.50 0.65
C ALA A 38 9.92 1.77 -0.48
N ASN A 39 10.64 1.20 -1.44
CA ASN A 39 10.04 0.42 -2.52
C ASN A 39 9.25 -0.80 -2.00
N ASN A 40 9.81 -1.55 -1.05
CA ASN A 40 9.08 -2.68 -0.45
C ASN A 40 7.80 -2.23 0.28
N GLN A 41 7.84 -1.06 0.93
CA GLN A 41 6.64 -0.48 1.54
C GLN A 41 5.61 -0.07 0.50
N ILE A 42 6.04 0.53 -0.62
CA ILE A 42 5.16 0.90 -1.72
C ILE A 42 4.50 -0.35 -2.32
N GLU A 43 5.27 -1.39 -2.61
CA GLU A 43 4.77 -2.66 -3.14
C GLU A 43 3.72 -3.28 -2.21
N SER A 44 4.02 -3.37 -0.91
CA SER A 44 3.06 -3.85 0.09
C SER A 44 1.77 -3.01 0.12
N ARG A 45 1.87 -1.69 -0.04
CA ARG A 45 0.69 -0.82 -0.13
C ARG A 45 -0.10 -1.05 -1.42
N GLN A 46 0.57 -1.25 -2.55
CA GLN A 46 -0.11 -1.57 -3.82
C GLN A 46 -0.90 -2.87 -3.70
N GLU A 47 -0.31 -3.91 -3.11
CA GLU A 47 -1.01 -5.16 -2.79
C GLU A 47 -2.24 -4.92 -1.90
N HIS A 48 -2.11 -4.05 -0.90
CA HIS A 48 -3.25 -3.68 -0.05
C HIS A 48 -4.42 -3.11 -0.83
N TRP A 49 -4.12 -2.11 -1.67
CA TRP A 49 -5.14 -1.38 -2.41
C TRP A 49 -5.77 -2.27 -3.49
N ARG A 50 -5.00 -3.18 -4.10
CA ARG A 50 -5.55 -4.19 -5.01
C ARG A 50 -6.51 -5.13 -4.28
N ALA A 51 -6.12 -5.64 -3.13
CA ALA A 51 -6.97 -6.52 -2.32
C ALA A 51 -8.25 -5.79 -1.84
N GLU A 52 -8.13 -4.55 -1.37
CA GLU A 52 -9.29 -3.73 -0.99
C GLU A 52 -10.20 -3.44 -2.19
N GLY A 53 -9.64 -3.16 -3.38
CA GLY A 53 -10.44 -2.97 -4.59
C GLY A 53 -11.16 -4.24 -5.05
N GLY A 54 -10.58 -5.43 -4.81
CA GLY A 54 -11.28 -6.71 -4.98
C GLY A 54 -12.52 -6.83 -4.10
N LEU A 55 -12.38 -6.46 -2.82
CA LEU A 55 -13.49 -6.45 -1.86
C LEU A 55 -14.57 -5.44 -2.25
N GLU A 56 -14.19 -4.25 -2.73
CA GLU A 56 -15.13 -3.24 -3.22
C GLU A 56 -15.84 -3.67 -4.52
N CYS A 57 -15.15 -4.39 -5.41
CA CYS A 57 -15.79 -5.00 -6.59
C CYS A 57 -16.92 -5.95 -6.18
N VAL A 58 -16.66 -6.86 -5.24
CA VAL A 58 -17.68 -7.78 -4.71
C VAL A 58 -18.79 -7.04 -3.99
N TYR A 59 -18.47 -6.03 -3.20
CA TYR A 59 -19.46 -5.19 -2.53
C TYR A 59 -20.40 -4.50 -3.53
N SER A 60 -19.86 -3.91 -4.59
CA SER A 60 -20.64 -3.24 -5.62
C SER A 60 -21.60 -4.19 -6.34
N LYS A 61 -21.14 -5.39 -6.70
CA LYS A 61 -21.97 -6.46 -7.26
C LYS A 61 -23.06 -6.90 -6.29
N THR A 62 -22.70 -7.06 -5.02
CA THR A 62 -23.65 -7.43 -3.97
C THR A 62 -24.75 -6.39 -3.81
N LYS A 63 -24.42 -5.10 -3.96
CA LYS A 63 -25.41 -4.01 -3.93
C LYS A 63 -26.32 -4.00 -5.15
N LEU A 64 -25.78 -4.26 -6.34
CA LEU A 64 -26.56 -4.32 -7.58
C LEU A 64 -27.52 -5.51 -7.59
N ASN A 65 -27.01 -6.69 -7.26
CA ASN A 65 -27.78 -7.93 -7.36
C ASN A 65 -28.63 -8.21 -6.10
N LYS A 66 -28.40 -7.46 -5.01
CA LYS A 66 -29.01 -7.69 -3.68
C LYS A 66 -28.74 -9.08 -3.10
N GLU A 67 -27.74 -9.77 -3.63
CA GLU A 67 -27.28 -11.09 -3.21
C GLU A 67 -25.77 -11.17 -3.37
N LEU A 68 -25.14 -12.12 -2.67
CA LEU A 68 -23.70 -12.33 -2.78
C LEU A 68 -23.38 -12.95 -4.17
N PRO A 69 -22.45 -12.38 -4.94
CA PRO A 69 -22.13 -12.92 -6.27
C PRO A 69 -21.51 -14.31 -6.15
N THR A 70 -22.00 -15.25 -6.95
CA THR A 70 -21.43 -16.60 -7.06
C THR A 70 -20.17 -16.63 -7.94
N ASN A 71 -20.06 -15.70 -8.90
CA ASN A 71 -18.90 -15.53 -9.76
C ASN A 71 -18.19 -14.20 -9.48
N VAL A 72 -16.91 -14.29 -9.14
CA VAL A 72 -16.02 -13.17 -8.81
C VAL A 72 -14.74 -13.15 -9.66
N ASN A 73 -14.68 -13.94 -10.74
CA ASN A 73 -13.48 -14.08 -11.56
C ASN A 73 -13.08 -12.77 -12.24
N ASP A 74 -14.06 -11.95 -12.60
CA ASP A 74 -13.83 -10.62 -13.14
C ASP A 74 -13.19 -9.68 -12.11
N CYS A 75 -13.62 -9.73 -10.85
CA CYS A 75 -12.97 -8.98 -9.76
C CYS A 75 -11.54 -9.45 -9.52
N ILE A 76 -11.29 -10.76 -9.57
CA ILE A 76 -9.95 -11.36 -9.45
C ILE A 76 -9.05 -10.88 -10.59
N THR A 77 -9.53 -10.98 -11.83
CA THR A 77 -8.74 -10.64 -13.02
C THR A 77 -8.47 -9.14 -13.11
N ALA A 78 -9.48 -8.30 -12.85
CA ALA A 78 -9.33 -6.85 -12.92
C ALA A 78 -8.34 -6.29 -11.90
N MET A 79 -8.25 -6.91 -10.71
CA MET A 79 -7.37 -6.44 -9.63
C MET A 79 -6.08 -7.25 -9.50
N GLY A 80 -5.89 -8.32 -10.30
CA GLY A 80 -4.72 -9.19 -10.25
C GLY A 80 -4.56 -9.92 -8.92
N LEU A 81 -5.66 -10.48 -8.40
CA LEU A 81 -5.69 -11.18 -7.11
C LEU A 81 -5.36 -12.67 -7.31
N ASP A 82 -4.85 -13.30 -6.25
CA ASP A 82 -4.63 -14.76 -6.26
C ASP A 82 -5.92 -15.50 -5.92
N ALA A 83 -6.67 -14.97 -4.95
CA ALA A 83 -7.91 -15.57 -4.52
C ALA A 83 -8.88 -14.54 -3.95
N LEU A 84 -10.17 -14.80 -4.15
CA LEU A 84 -11.26 -14.12 -3.46
C LEU A 84 -12.25 -15.18 -2.98
N THR A 85 -12.39 -15.30 -1.66
CA THR A 85 -13.16 -16.38 -1.03
C THR A 85 -14.23 -15.86 -0.08
N PHE A 86 -15.25 -16.69 0.14
CA PHE A 86 -16.38 -16.38 1.00
C PHE A 86 -16.45 -17.39 2.14
N SER A 87 -16.59 -16.91 3.38
CA SER A 87 -16.90 -17.77 4.53
C SER A 87 -18.41 -17.80 4.78
N SER A 88 -18.96 -19.00 4.98
CA SER A 88 -20.39 -19.21 5.29
C SER A 88 -20.73 -18.74 6.71
N GLY A 89 -21.76 -17.90 6.84
CA GLY A 89 -22.28 -17.37 8.11
C GLY A 89 -23.41 -16.34 7.89
N PRO A 90 -24.07 -15.82 8.95
CA PRO A 90 -25.15 -14.82 8.85
C PRO A 90 -24.69 -13.47 8.25
N SER A 91 -23.39 -13.25 8.20
CA SER A 91 -22.75 -12.20 7.43
C SER A 91 -21.62 -12.82 6.62
N SER A 92 -21.60 -12.55 5.31
CA SER A 92 -20.59 -13.14 4.43
C SER A 92 -19.26 -12.42 4.62
N LEU A 93 -18.32 -13.07 5.29
CA LEU A 93 -16.95 -12.60 5.36
C LEU A 93 -16.29 -12.89 4.01
N VAL A 94 -15.88 -11.82 3.33
CA VAL A 94 -15.16 -11.89 2.06
C VAL A 94 -13.69 -11.69 2.34
N THR A 95 -12.86 -12.61 1.86
CA THR A 95 -11.40 -12.56 2.00
C THR A 95 -10.79 -12.38 0.62
N SER A 96 -9.95 -11.36 0.48
CA SER A 96 -9.16 -11.10 -0.73
C SER A 96 -7.69 -11.29 -0.44
N THR A 97 -7.02 -12.09 -1.27
CA THR A 97 -5.63 -12.50 -1.09
C THR A 97 -4.80 -12.14 -2.33
N ILE A 98 -3.63 -11.56 -2.09
CA ILE A 98 -2.61 -11.27 -3.11
C ILE A 98 -1.22 -11.40 -2.48
N GLY A 99 -0.36 -12.25 -3.06
CA GLY A 99 0.93 -12.62 -2.51
C GLY A 99 0.82 -13.12 -1.07
N HIS A 100 1.47 -12.40 -0.15
CA HIS A 100 1.43 -12.69 1.29
C HIS A 100 0.45 -11.81 2.06
N ARG A 101 -0.38 -11.03 1.35
CA ARG A 101 -1.32 -10.09 1.96
C ARG A 101 -2.74 -10.60 1.86
N GLU A 102 -3.41 -10.58 3.02
CA GLU A 102 -4.81 -10.97 3.15
C GLU A 102 -5.61 -9.81 3.75
N THR A 103 -6.73 -9.48 3.11
CA THR A 103 -7.66 -8.45 3.59
C THR A 103 -9.06 -9.03 3.67
N LYS A 104 -9.79 -8.68 4.73
CA LYS A 104 -11.11 -9.26 5.02
C LYS A 104 -12.13 -8.18 5.24
N LYS A 105 -13.34 -8.39 4.71
CA LYS A 105 -14.46 -7.48 4.91
C LYS A 105 -15.75 -8.25 5.05
N THR A 106 -16.52 -7.88 6.05
CA THR A 106 -17.85 -8.46 6.27
C THR A 106 -18.86 -7.71 5.43
N ILE A 107 -19.46 -8.38 4.45
CA ILE A 107 -20.52 -7.81 3.62
C ILE A 107 -21.86 -8.26 4.21
N LYS A 108 -22.60 -7.29 4.74
CA LYS A 108 -24.00 -7.50 5.16
C LYS A 108 -24.91 -7.19 3.98
N LEU A 109 -25.73 -8.16 3.60
CA LEU A 109 -26.83 -7.93 2.69
C LEU A 109 -27.78 -6.89 3.30
N PRO A 110 -28.38 -6.00 2.49
CA PRO A 110 -29.35 -5.05 3.01
C PRO A 110 -30.56 -5.80 3.59
N SER A 111 -30.62 -5.92 4.92
CA SER A 111 -31.85 -6.24 5.63
C SER A 111 -32.66 -4.96 5.80
N SER A 112 -33.99 -5.06 5.94
CA SER A 112 -34.91 -3.93 6.10
C SER A 112 -34.69 -3.11 7.39
N SER A 113 -33.71 -3.48 8.22
CA SER A 113 -33.33 -2.75 9.42
C SER A 113 -32.51 -1.52 9.04
N GLY A 114 -33.09 -0.33 9.26
CA GLY A 114 -32.44 0.95 9.03
C GLY A 114 -31.09 1.04 9.74
N ALA A 115 -30.08 1.56 9.06
CA ALA A 115 -28.76 1.72 9.64
C ALA A 115 -28.82 2.71 10.81
N GLY A 116 -28.30 2.32 11.99
CA GLY A 116 -28.30 3.15 13.20
C GLY A 116 -27.54 4.48 13.05
N ALA A 117 -27.65 5.34 14.06
CA ALA A 117 -27.20 6.74 14.02
C ALA A 117 -25.69 6.93 13.82
N ILE A 118 -24.86 5.92 14.11
CA ILE A 118 -23.39 6.02 14.02
C ILE A 118 -22.89 5.11 12.89
N LYS A 119 -22.15 5.70 11.94
CA LYS A 119 -21.46 4.99 10.86
C LYS A 119 -20.03 5.49 10.76
N SER A 120 -19.07 4.59 10.79
CA SER A 120 -17.65 4.88 10.57
C SER A 120 -17.07 3.93 9.52
N LYS A 121 -16.14 4.44 8.71
CA LYS A 121 -15.31 3.63 7.80
C LYS A 121 -13.96 3.25 8.43
N SER A 122 -13.64 3.82 9.59
CA SER A 122 -12.43 3.55 10.36
C SER A 122 -12.78 2.91 11.70
N ASP A 123 -11.76 2.40 12.40
CA ASP A 123 -11.91 1.91 13.77
C ASP A 123 -12.54 3.01 14.65
N LEU A 124 -13.60 2.63 15.35
CA LEU A 124 -14.32 3.50 16.27
C LEU A 124 -13.99 3.06 17.69
N VAL A 125 -13.29 3.92 18.44
CA VAL A 125 -13.02 3.70 19.86
C VAL A 125 -13.99 4.56 20.68
N ILE A 126 -14.83 3.91 21.49
CA ILE A 126 -15.78 4.59 22.38
C ILE A 126 -15.23 4.47 23.80
N ASN A 127 -14.73 5.58 24.34
CA ASN A 127 -14.30 5.69 25.73
C ASN A 127 -15.41 6.38 26.54
N GLY A 128 -16.08 5.65 27.44
CA GLY A 128 -17.06 6.22 28.37
C GLY A 128 -16.48 6.36 29.78
N SER A 129 -16.73 7.50 30.42
CA SER A 129 -16.62 7.65 31.89
C SER A 129 -18.02 7.69 32.48
N TYR A 130 -18.22 6.96 33.58
CA TYR A 130 -19.48 6.95 34.33
C TYR A 130 -19.84 8.34 34.88
#